data_AF-A0A969DA48-F1
#
_entry.id   AF-A0A969DA48-F1
#
_cell.length_a   1.000
_cell.length_b   1.000
_cell.length_c   1.000
_cell.angle_alpha   90.00
_cell.angle_beta   90.00
_cell.angle_gamma   90.00
#
_symmetry.space_group_name_H-M   'P 1'
#
loop_
_entity.id
_entity.type
_entity.pdbx_description
1 polymer ?
#
loop_
_entity_poly.entity_id
_entity_poly.type
_entity_poly.pdbx_seq_one_letter_code
_entity_poly.pdbx_strand_id
1 'polypeptide(L)'
;MPINSEFNDSELTEAQSPTFTAAQIEQILSWWQQTARERQPELAMQENLWQPYCRLMEIFCVVKSGGVATQMQAAAAMLQHERTPLEADLAAAILAQEQDRVRVLNQELQELQKSIHWRMTLLKAIHPQDEALVSRYLADIEQVLIPAIAKSDLLSQ
;
A
#
# COMPACT_ATOMS: atom_id res chain seq x y z
N MET A 1 25.06 24.74 -16.55
CA MET A 1 23.85 24.35 -17.29
C MET A 1 22.76 24.11 -16.28
N PRO A 2 21.63 24.83 -16.30
CA PRO A 2 20.52 24.54 -15.41
C PRO A 2 19.78 23.30 -15.92
N ILE A 3 19.58 22.32 -15.05
CA ILE A 3 18.73 21.15 -15.31
C ILE A 3 17.30 21.64 -15.11
N ASN A 4 16.56 21.77 -16.21
CA ASN A 4 15.11 21.96 -16.19
C ASN A 4 14.50 20.71 -15.56
N SER A 5 14.11 20.81 -14.28
CA SER A 5 13.22 19.86 -13.62
C SER A 5 11.81 20.43 -13.65
N GLU A 6 11.27 20.61 -14.84
CA GLU A 6 9.83 20.73 -15.03
C GLU A 6 9.26 19.32 -14.88
N PHE A 7 8.96 18.93 -13.64
CA PHE A 7 7.98 17.89 -13.39
C PHE A 7 6.68 18.40 -13.99
N ASN A 8 6.38 17.86 -15.16
CA ASN A 8 5.16 18.09 -15.87
C ASN A 8 4.01 17.57 -14.97
N ASP A 9 3.37 18.49 -14.25
CA ASP A 9 2.07 18.31 -13.57
C ASP A 9 0.95 18.12 -14.61
N SER A 10 1.16 17.20 -15.56
CA SER A 10 0.13 16.75 -16.48
C SER A 10 -0.88 15.96 -15.66
N GLU A 11 -1.92 16.66 -15.23
CA GLU A 11 -3.32 16.24 -15.15
C GLU A 11 -3.54 14.73 -15.32
N LEU A 12 -3.09 13.95 -14.33
CA LEU A 12 -3.69 12.67 -14.04
C LEU A 12 -5.04 13.03 -13.43
N THR A 13 -6.06 13.07 -14.29
CA THR A 13 -7.45 13.10 -13.87
C THR A 13 -7.59 12.00 -12.83
N GLU A 14 -7.71 12.38 -11.56
CA GLU A 14 -7.93 11.45 -10.45
C GLU A 14 -9.28 10.77 -10.74
N ALA A 15 -9.22 9.64 -11.44
CA ALA A 15 -10.32 8.70 -11.48
C ALA A 15 -10.48 8.22 -10.04
N GLN A 16 -11.28 8.96 -9.27
CA GLN A 16 -11.61 8.62 -7.90
C GLN A 16 -12.20 7.21 -7.96
N SER A 17 -11.53 6.28 -7.29
CA SER A 17 -12.06 4.93 -7.16
C SER A 17 -13.43 5.04 -6.48
N PRO A 18 -14.44 4.29 -6.93
CA PRO A 18 -15.76 4.35 -6.33
C PRO A 18 -15.66 4.06 -4.83
N THR A 19 -16.22 4.97 -4.02
CA THR A 19 -16.22 4.90 -2.55
C THR A 19 -17.01 3.68 -2.09
N PHE A 20 -16.53 3.01 -1.05
CA PHE A 20 -17.26 1.95 -0.37
C PHE A 20 -18.54 2.49 0.27
N THR A 21 -19.56 1.64 0.28
CA THR A 21 -20.74 1.82 1.13
C THR A 21 -20.74 0.80 2.27
N ALA A 22 -21.42 1.11 3.37
CA ALA A 22 -21.60 0.18 4.49
C ALA A 22 -22.17 -1.18 4.03
N ALA A 23 -23.20 -1.14 3.17
CA ALA A 23 -23.82 -2.32 2.60
C ALA A 23 -22.84 -3.18 1.78
N GLN A 24 -21.88 -2.54 1.08
CA GLN A 24 -20.86 -3.26 0.32
C GLN A 24 -19.86 -3.98 1.23
N ILE A 25 -19.43 -3.35 2.34
CA ILE A 25 -18.59 -4.01 3.34
C ILE A 25 -19.34 -5.20 3.94
N GLU A 26 -20.60 -5.04 4.33
CA GLU A 26 -21.43 -6.12 4.88
C GLU A 26 -21.62 -7.28 3.89
N GLN A 27 -21.80 -6.97 2.61
CA GLN A 27 -21.83 -7.99 1.55
C GLN A 27 -20.51 -8.74 1.45
N ILE A 28 -19.36 -8.05 1.44
CA ILE A 28 -18.04 -8.68 1.40
C ILE A 28 -17.81 -9.58 2.62
N LEU A 29 -18.15 -9.11 3.82
CA LEU A 29 -18.00 -9.89 5.04
C LEU A 29 -18.88 -11.15 5.01
N SER A 30 -20.14 -11.02 4.60
CA SER A 30 -21.08 -12.14 4.50
C SER A 30 -20.64 -13.16 3.47
N TRP A 31 -20.18 -12.68 2.31
CA TRP A 31 -19.62 -13.50 1.25
C TRP A 31 -18.38 -14.27 1.71
N TRP A 32 -17.41 -13.61 2.34
CA TRP A 32 -16.21 -14.29 2.83
C TRP A 32 -16.52 -15.37 3.87
N GLN A 33 -17.49 -15.15 4.76
CA GLN A 33 -17.93 -16.18 5.70
C GLN A 33 -18.47 -17.42 5.00
N GLN A 34 -19.20 -17.26 3.88
CA GLN A 34 -19.72 -18.37 3.09
C GLN A 34 -18.57 -19.11 2.40
N THR A 35 -17.71 -18.38 1.68
CA THR A 35 -16.53 -18.93 1.01
C THR A 35 -15.60 -19.69 1.96
N ALA A 36 -15.32 -19.12 3.14
CA ALA A 36 -14.47 -19.74 4.15
C ALA A 36 -15.07 -21.03 4.72
N ARG A 37 -16.41 -21.11 4.87
CA ARG A 37 -17.09 -22.35 5.26
C ARG A 37 -17.00 -23.42 4.19
N GLU A 38 -17.10 -23.02 2.93
CA GLU A 38 -17.08 -23.92 1.77
C GLU A 38 -15.66 -24.36 1.39
N ARG A 39 -14.62 -23.74 1.97
CA ARG A 39 -13.19 -24.01 1.75
C ARG A 39 -12.76 -23.92 0.28
N GLN A 40 -13.37 -23.03 -0.50
CA GLN A 40 -13.06 -22.86 -1.92
C GLN A 40 -12.61 -21.42 -2.25
N PRO A 41 -11.46 -20.98 -1.70
CA PRO A 41 -10.94 -19.64 -1.98
C PRO A 41 -10.60 -19.43 -3.47
N GLU A 42 -10.27 -20.51 -4.19
CA GLU A 42 -9.94 -20.45 -5.62
C GLU A 42 -11.16 -20.09 -6.50
N LEU A 43 -12.37 -20.49 -6.11
CA LEU A 43 -13.59 -20.10 -6.83
C LEU A 43 -14.00 -18.67 -6.52
N ALA A 44 -13.79 -18.23 -5.28
CA ALA A 44 -14.05 -16.85 -4.86
C ALA A 44 -13.24 -15.81 -5.67
N MET A 45 -12.07 -16.17 -6.21
CA MET A 45 -11.28 -15.29 -7.08
C MET A 45 -11.98 -14.98 -8.42
N GLN A 46 -12.96 -15.78 -8.82
CA GLN A 46 -13.73 -15.60 -10.06
C GLN A 46 -15.03 -14.81 -9.84
N GLU A 47 -15.33 -14.46 -8.59
CA GLU A 47 -16.57 -13.79 -8.22
C GLU A 47 -16.47 -12.27 -8.28
N ASN A 48 -17.60 -11.62 -8.51
CA ASN A 48 -17.72 -10.17 -8.63
C ASN A 48 -17.31 -9.40 -7.34
N LEU A 49 -17.24 -10.07 -6.19
CA LEU A 49 -16.84 -9.49 -4.91
C LEU A 49 -15.34 -9.57 -4.63
N TRP A 50 -14.54 -10.27 -5.46
CA TRP A 50 -13.09 -10.40 -5.25
C TRP A 50 -12.35 -9.05 -5.30
N GLN A 51 -12.60 -8.22 -6.32
CA GLN A 51 -11.95 -6.92 -6.45
C GLN A 51 -12.34 -5.95 -5.30
N PRO A 52 -13.63 -5.81 -4.94
CA PRO A 52 -14.03 -5.10 -3.73
C PRO A 52 -13.39 -5.63 -2.45
N TYR A 53 -13.25 -6.95 -2.31
CA TYR A 53 -12.57 -7.57 -1.17
C TYR A 53 -11.09 -7.18 -1.12
N CYS A 54 -10.34 -7.32 -2.22
CA CYS A 54 -8.93 -6.92 -2.30
C CYS A 54 -8.77 -5.45 -1.90
N ARG A 55 -9.62 -4.57 -2.45
CA ARG A 55 -9.59 -3.16 -2.14
C ARG A 55 -9.94 -2.88 -0.66
N LEU A 56 -10.89 -3.59 -0.09
CA LEU A 56 -11.21 -3.50 1.34
C LEU A 56 -10.00 -3.89 2.20
N MET A 57 -9.30 -4.97 1.83
CA MET A 57 -8.11 -5.45 2.55
C MET A 57 -6.93 -4.48 2.47
N GLU A 58 -6.72 -3.82 1.33
CA GLU A 58 -5.71 -2.76 1.19
C GLU A 58 -5.95 -1.63 2.19
N ILE A 59 -7.18 -1.11 2.23
CA ILE A 59 -7.55 0.00 3.12
C ILE A 59 -7.50 -0.45 4.59
N PHE A 60 -7.96 -1.68 4.88
CA PHE A 60 -7.88 -2.29 6.19
C PHE A 60 -6.43 -2.32 6.72
N CYS A 61 -5.47 -2.78 5.91
CA CYS A 61 -4.06 -2.80 6.29
C CYS A 61 -3.52 -1.40 6.61
N VAL A 62 -3.96 -0.38 5.86
CA VAL A 62 -3.59 1.01 6.11
C VAL A 62 -4.18 1.51 7.44
N VAL A 63 -5.48 1.34 7.64
CA VAL A 63 -6.19 1.74 8.87
C VAL A 63 -5.61 1.04 10.10
N LYS A 64 -5.43 -0.28 10.03
CA LYS A 64 -4.86 -1.09 11.13
C LYS A 64 -3.45 -0.64 11.54
N SER A 65 -2.69 -0.09 10.60
CA SER A 65 -1.33 0.41 10.84
C SER A 65 -1.28 1.91 11.17
N GLY A 66 -2.41 2.53 11.52
CA GLY A 66 -2.47 3.92 11.98
C GLY A 66 -3.04 4.92 10.96
N GLY A 67 -3.55 4.47 9.82
CA GLY A 67 -4.24 5.30 8.85
C GLY A 67 -3.35 5.98 7.80
N VAL A 68 -3.99 6.62 6.83
CA VAL A 68 -3.36 7.22 5.64
C VAL A 68 -2.35 8.30 6.05
N ALA A 69 -2.76 9.23 6.92
CA ALA A 69 -1.91 10.33 7.36
C ALA A 69 -0.61 9.84 8.03
N THR A 70 -0.72 8.88 8.95
CA THR A 70 0.42 8.28 9.65
C THR A 70 1.34 7.56 8.67
N GLN A 71 0.78 6.78 7.74
CA GLN A 71 1.58 6.08 6.73
C GLN A 71 2.28 7.02 5.75
N MET A 72 1.64 8.14 5.36
CA MET A 72 2.28 9.16 4.52
C MET A 72 3.44 9.84 5.24
N GLN A 73 3.28 10.16 6.53
CA GLN A 73 4.36 10.70 7.36
C GLN A 73 5.52 9.70 7.48
N ALA A 74 5.22 8.43 7.71
CA ALA A 74 6.23 7.37 7.77
C ALA A 74 6.99 7.22 6.44
N ALA A 75 6.29 7.26 5.30
CA ALA A 75 6.93 7.19 3.98
C ALA A 75 7.85 8.40 3.72
N ALA A 76 7.41 9.61 4.07
CA ALA A 76 8.23 10.81 3.93
C ALA A 76 9.48 10.77 4.84
N ALA A 77 9.32 10.30 6.08
CA ALA A 77 10.43 10.13 7.01
C ALA A 77 11.42 9.06 6.53
N MET A 78 10.93 7.95 5.98
CA MET A 78 11.76 6.88 5.41
C MET A 78 12.59 7.39 4.23
N LEU A 79 11.98 8.18 3.33
CA LEU A 79 12.72 8.82 2.23
C LEU A 79 13.86 9.68 2.75
N GLN A 80 13.60 10.54 3.75
CA GLN A 80 14.64 11.39 4.31
C GLN A 80 15.75 10.56 4.97
N HIS A 81 15.37 9.56 5.76
CA HIS A 81 16.30 8.70 6.49
C HIS A 81 17.22 7.90 5.57
N GLU A 82 16.69 7.35 4.47
CA GLU A 82 17.47 6.52 3.54
C GLU A 82 18.23 7.34 2.49
N ARG A 83 17.69 8.50 2.09
CA ARG A 83 18.32 9.35 1.07
C ARG A 83 19.64 9.97 1.55
N THR A 84 19.70 10.45 2.79
CA THR A 84 20.90 11.13 3.32
C THR A 84 22.17 10.28 3.26
N PRO A 85 22.20 9.02 3.76
CA PRO A 85 23.40 8.20 3.65
C PRO A 85 23.77 7.88 2.20
N LEU A 86 22.78 7.62 1.33
CA LEU A 86 23.03 7.35 -0.10
C LEU A 86 23.64 8.56 -0.82
N GLU A 87 23.19 9.78 -0.53
CA GLU A 87 23.77 11.01 -1.08
C GLU A 87 25.20 11.25 -0.58
N ALA A 88 25.47 10.96 0.69
CA ALA A 88 26.81 11.05 1.27
C ALA A 88 27.78 10.05 0.61
N ASP A 89 27.34 8.80 0.45
CA ASP A 89 28.12 7.76 -0.21
C ASP A 89 28.35 8.07 -1.69
N LEU A 90 27.36 8.67 -2.36
CA LEU A 90 27.48 9.10 -3.75
C LEU A 90 28.54 10.20 -3.89
N ALA A 91 28.51 11.20 -3.01
CA ALA A 91 29.50 12.26 -2.99
C ALA A 91 30.92 11.71 -2.76
N ALA A 92 31.08 10.76 -1.83
CA ALA A 92 32.36 10.09 -1.58
C ALA A 92 32.85 9.29 -2.80
N ALA A 93 31.97 8.53 -3.45
CA ALA A 93 32.30 7.76 -4.65
C ALA A 93 32.70 8.65 -5.84
N ILE A 94 32.07 9.82 -6.00
CA ILE A 94 32.43 10.82 -7.01
C ILE A 94 33.84 11.35 -6.75
N LEU A 95 34.17 11.71 -5.51
CA LEU A 95 35.49 12.20 -5.13
C LEU A 95 36.59 11.14 -5.34
N ALA A 96 36.26 9.87 -5.06
CA ALA A 96 37.14 8.73 -5.28
C ALA A 96 37.23 8.28 -6.76
N GLN A 97 36.45 8.89 -7.66
CA GLN A 97 36.36 8.53 -9.08
C GLN A 97 35.91 7.06 -9.32
N GLU A 98 35.13 6.50 -8.41
CA GLU A 98 34.60 5.13 -8.48
C GLU A 98 33.35 5.06 -9.40
N GLN A 99 33.54 5.15 -10.72
CA GLN A 99 32.44 5.29 -11.69
C GLN A 99 31.35 4.20 -11.59
N ASP A 100 31.74 2.94 -11.37
CA ASP A 100 30.76 1.85 -11.21
C ASP A 100 29.90 2.04 -9.95
N ARG A 101 30.51 2.47 -8.84
CA ARG A 101 29.80 2.75 -7.59
C ARG A 101 28.88 3.95 -7.72
N VAL A 102 29.34 5.00 -8.42
CA VAL A 102 28.50 6.17 -8.75
C VAL A 102 27.26 5.76 -9.53
N ARG A 103 27.38 4.84 -10.50
CA ARG A 103 26.22 4.33 -11.25
C ARG A 103 25.24 3.58 -10.34
N VAL A 104 25.74 2.69 -9.48
CA VAL A 104 24.91 1.90 -8.57
C VAL A 104 24.16 2.81 -7.59
N LEU A 105 24.85 3.75 -6.94
CA LEU A 105 24.23 4.66 -5.96
C LEU A 105 23.18 5.58 -6.60
N ASN A 106 23.40 6.03 -7.83
CA ASN A 106 22.37 6.77 -8.57
C ASN A 106 21.13 5.92 -8.86
N GLN A 107 21.31 4.64 -9.20
CA GLN A 107 20.20 3.72 -9.41
C GLN A 107 19.44 3.48 -8.10
N GLU A 108 20.14 3.25 -6.99
CA GLU A 108 19.53 3.07 -5.67
C GLU A 108 18.70 4.31 -5.25
N LEU A 109 19.22 5.52 -5.45
CA LEU A 109 18.48 6.75 -5.20
C LEU A 109 17.22 6.86 -6.05
N GLN A 110 17.29 6.49 -7.33
CA GLN A 110 16.12 6.49 -8.22
C GLN A 110 15.07 5.47 -7.79
N GLU A 111 15.47 4.26 -7.43
CA GLU A 111 14.54 3.22 -6.99
C GLU A 111 13.90 3.58 -5.63
N LEU A 112 14.65 4.18 -4.71
CA LEU A 112 14.11 4.73 -3.47
C LEU A 112 13.02 5.78 -3.77
N GLN A 113 13.31 6.75 -4.65
CA GLN A 113 12.35 7.79 -5.02
C GLN A 113 11.10 7.21 -5.68
N LYS A 114 11.25 6.26 -6.62
CA LYS A 114 10.13 5.59 -7.28
C LYS A 114 9.26 4.82 -6.28
N SER A 115 9.88 4.05 -5.40
CA SER A 115 9.21 3.26 -4.36
C SER A 115 8.37 4.14 -3.43
N ILE A 116 8.97 5.24 -2.93
CA ILE A 116 8.25 6.19 -2.07
C ILE A 116 7.13 6.89 -2.82
N HIS A 117 7.39 7.35 -4.05
CA HIS A 117 6.38 8.01 -4.87
C HIS A 117 5.18 7.09 -5.11
N TRP A 118 5.42 5.84 -5.52
CA TRP A 118 4.38 4.85 -5.72
C TRP A 118 3.54 4.62 -4.45
N ARG A 119 4.19 4.47 -3.29
CA ARG A 119 3.50 4.31 -2.00
C ARG A 119 2.64 5.54 -1.66
N MET A 120 3.16 6.74 -1.86
CA MET A 120 2.40 7.97 -1.62
C MET A 120 1.19 8.09 -2.54
N THR A 121 1.34 7.75 -3.82
CA THR A 121 0.24 7.74 -4.78
C THR A 121 -0.86 6.75 -4.38
N LEU A 122 -0.48 5.54 -3.95
CA LEU A 122 -1.44 4.56 -3.43
C LEU A 122 -2.20 5.06 -2.20
N LEU A 123 -1.50 5.68 -1.24
CA LEU A 123 -2.11 6.21 -0.02
C LEU A 123 -3.07 7.37 -0.34
N LYS A 124 -2.70 8.26 -1.27
CA LYS A 124 -3.56 9.37 -1.72
C LYS A 124 -4.82 8.89 -2.44
N ALA A 125 -4.77 7.72 -3.09
CA ALA A 125 -5.93 7.13 -3.75
C ALA A 125 -6.96 6.55 -2.76
N ILE A 126 -6.67 6.50 -1.45
CA ILE A 126 -7.65 6.09 -0.43
C ILE A 126 -8.54 7.28 -0.09
N HIS A 127 -9.83 7.16 -0.38
CA HIS A 127 -10.77 8.22 -0.08
C HIS A 127 -10.98 8.34 1.44
N PRO A 128 -11.04 9.56 2.02
CA PRO A 128 -11.21 9.71 3.47
C PRO A 128 -12.47 9.05 4.04
N GLN A 129 -13.54 8.97 3.24
CA GLN A 129 -14.76 8.26 3.64
C GLN A 129 -14.56 6.75 3.71
N ASP A 130 -13.73 6.17 2.83
CA ASP A 130 -13.41 4.74 2.89
C ASP A 130 -12.58 4.43 4.13
N GLU A 131 -11.55 5.25 4.40
CA GLU A 131 -10.74 5.11 5.61
C GLU A 131 -11.61 5.18 6.88
N ALA A 132 -12.49 6.17 6.96
CA ALA A 132 -13.41 6.34 8.08
C ALA A 132 -14.39 5.16 8.20
N LEU A 133 -14.93 4.68 7.08
CA LEU A 133 -15.86 3.56 7.08
C LEU A 133 -15.17 2.26 7.50
N VAL A 134 -14.01 1.94 6.93
CA VAL A 134 -13.22 0.76 7.31
C VAL A 134 -12.79 0.82 8.77
N SER A 135 -12.44 2.00 9.28
CA SER A 135 -12.16 2.21 10.71
C SER A 135 -13.35 1.85 11.61
N ARG A 136 -14.59 2.17 11.19
CA ARG A 136 -15.80 1.79 11.93
C ARG A 136 -16.06 0.28 11.91
N TYR A 137 -15.73 -0.39 10.82
CA TYR A 137 -15.90 -1.85 10.65
C TYR A 137 -14.65 -2.65 11.05
N LEU A 138 -13.61 -2.03 11.62
CA LEU A 138 -12.32 -2.66 11.85
C LEU A 138 -12.44 -3.99 12.61
N ALA A 139 -13.18 -3.99 13.73
CA ALA A 139 -13.38 -5.18 14.55
C ALA A 139 -14.10 -6.31 13.80
N ASP A 140 -15.12 -5.99 13.00
CA ASP A 140 -15.87 -6.99 12.23
C ASP A 140 -15.01 -7.58 11.12
N ILE A 141 -14.23 -6.73 10.43
CA ILE A 141 -13.26 -7.16 9.42
C ILE A 141 -12.23 -8.12 10.05
N GLU A 142 -11.70 -7.78 11.23
CA GLU A 142 -10.75 -8.64 11.94
C GLU A 142 -11.35 -9.97 12.36
N GLN A 143 -12.58 -9.99 12.88
CA GLN A 143 -13.24 -11.22 13.32
C GLN A 143 -13.64 -12.12 12.16
N VAL A 144 -13.91 -11.57 10.99
CA VAL A 144 -14.48 -12.32 9.87
C VAL A 144 -13.42 -12.74 8.85
N LEU A 145 -12.51 -11.83 8.51
CA LEU A 145 -11.55 -12.05 7.41
C LEU A 145 -10.23 -12.68 7.88
N ILE A 146 -9.85 -12.52 9.16
CA ILE A 146 -8.53 -12.96 9.68
C ILE A 146 -8.53 -14.39 10.24
N PRO A 147 -9.58 -14.94 10.90
CA PRO A 147 -9.49 -16.25 11.54
C PRO A 147 -9.35 -17.44 10.57
N ALA A 148 -9.43 -17.21 9.26
CA ALA A 148 -9.11 -18.21 8.25
C ALA A 148 -7.60 -18.54 8.17
N ILE A 149 -6.72 -17.67 8.71
CA ILE A 149 -5.26 -17.87 8.64
C ILE A 149 -4.73 -18.62 9.89
N ALA A 150 -5.33 -18.43 11.06
CA ALA A 150 -4.80 -18.96 12.33
C ALA A 150 -5.14 -20.44 12.63
N LYS A 151 -6.05 -21.08 11.88
CA LYS A 151 -6.45 -22.48 12.12
C LYS A 151 -5.70 -23.52 11.29
N SER A 152 -4.87 -23.10 10.33
CA SER A 152 -4.05 -24.05 9.55
C SER A 152 -2.80 -24.53 10.32
N ASP A 153 -2.30 -23.73 11.27
CA ASP A 153 -1.07 -24.07 12.03
C ASP A 153 -1.34 -24.92 13.29
N LEU A 154 -2.60 -25.05 13.72
CA LEU A 154 -2.99 -25.82 14.91
C LEU A 154 -3.43 -27.26 14.60
N LEU A 155 -3.39 -27.69 13.34
CA LEU A 155 -3.71 -29.07 12.92
C LEU A 155 -2.49 -29.85 12.41
N SER A 156 -1.28 -29.28 12.54
CA SER A 156 -0.01 -29.92 12.17
C SER A 156 0.89 -30.25 13.36
N GLN A 157 0.35 -30.32 14.59
CA GLN A 157 1.06 -30.81 15.78
C GLN A 157 0.38 -32.06 16.34
#